data_AF-A0A554X4M3-F1
#
_entry.id   AF-A0A554X4M3-F1
#
_cell.length_a   1.000
_cell.length_b   1.000
_cell.length_c   1.000
_cell.angle_alpha   90.00
_cell.angle_beta   90.00
_cell.angle_gamma   90.00
#
_symmetry.space_group_name_H-M   'P 1'
#
loop_
_entity.id
_entity.type
_entity.pdbx_description
1 polymer ?
#
loop_
_entity_poly.entity_id
_entity_poly.type
_entity_poly.pdbx_seq_one_letter_code
_entity_poly.pdbx_strand_id
1 'polypeptide(L)'
;MVAWARTHGATALPCPTDGVPSAPAAEVALFSGDARALLQLQAALAERPGAVVPAYRWDGNATPLLPIVVERSISVNTAAAGGNASLMALD
;
A
#
# COMPACT_ATOMS: atom_id res chain seq x y z
N MET A 1 13.60 -1.90 -7.99
CA MET A 1 12.64 -1.79 -6.86
C MET A 1 12.71 -0.43 -6.16
N VAL A 2 13.78 -0.09 -5.44
CA VAL A 2 13.87 1.20 -4.68
C VAL A 2 13.70 2.44 -5.56
N ALA A 3 14.43 2.52 -6.68
CA ALA A 3 14.30 3.64 -7.62
C ALA A 3 12.88 3.77 -8.19
N TRP A 4 12.28 2.64 -8.59
CA TRP A 4 10.90 2.59 -9.08
C TRP A 4 9.90 3.11 -8.04
N ALA A 5 10.02 2.66 -6.78
CA ALA A 5 9.12 3.11 -5.71
C ALA A 5 9.20 4.64 -5.52
N ARG A 6 10.41 5.21 -5.54
CA ARG A 6 10.63 6.66 -5.43
C ARG A 6 10.05 7.44 -6.60
N THR A 7 10.15 6.92 -7.83
CA THR A 7 9.54 7.56 -9.02
C THR A 7 8.00 7.65 -8.91
N HIS A 8 7.37 6.76 -8.12
CA HIS A 8 5.92 6.74 -7.90
C HIS A 8 5.52 7.36 -6.55
N GLY A 9 6.39 8.18 -5.94
CA GLY A 9 6.08 8.93 -4.73
C GLY A 9 6.09 8.11 -3.44
N ALA A 10 6.50 6.84 -3.48
CA ALA A 10 6.61 6.00 -2.30
C ALA A 10 7.97 6.14 -1.60
N THR A 11 7.96 6.11 -0.26
CA THR A 11 9.19 6.01 0.53
C THR A 11 9.62 4.55 0.60
N ALA A 12 10.80 4.25 0.04
CA ALA A 12 11.38 2.91 0.12
C ALA A 12 12.28 2.78 1.35
N LEU A 13 11.90 1.91 2.29
CA LEU A 13 12.73 1.53 3.43
C LEU A 13 13.59 0.31 3.07
N PRO A 14 14.91 0.32 3.33
CA PRO A 14 15.74 -0.86 3.13
C PRO A 14 15.31 -1.98 4.09
N CYS A 15 15.17 -3.20 3.58
CA CYS A 15 14.98 -4.38 4.41
C CYS A 15 16.36 -4.84 4.91
N PRO A 16 16.61 -4.92 6.23
CA PRO A 16 17.84 -5.49 6.75
C PRO A 16 17.95 -6.98 6.35
N THR A 17 19.17 -7.49 6.27
CA THR A 17 19.43 -8.90 5.89
C THR A 17 18.84 -9.91 6.86
N ASP A 18 18.65 -9.49 8.12
CA ASP A 18 18.35 -10.39 9.23
C ASP A 18 16.90 -10.23 9.73
N GLY A 19 16.05 -9.48 9.00
CA GLY A 19 14.66 -9.31 9.39
C GLY A 19 13.93 -8.21 8.65
N VAL A 20 12.75 -7.87 9.17
CA VAL A 20 11.90 -6.81 8.61
C VAL A 20 11.94 -5.60 9.53
N PRO A 21 11.96 -4.36 9.00
CA PRO A 21 11.92 -3.19 9.86
C PRO A 21 10.68 -3.19 10.75
N SER A 22 10.86 -2.95 12.05
CA SER A 22 9.76 -2.72 13.00
C SER A 22 9.08 -1.34 12.79
N ALA A 23 9.39 -0.66 11.68
CA ALA A 23 8.93 0.69 11.43
C ALA A 23 7.39 0.72 11.34
N PRO A 24 6.72 1.60 12.10
CA PRO A 24 5.25 1.77 12.04
C PRO A 24 4.77 2.33 10.69
N ALA A 25 5.68 2.69 9.79
CA ALA A 25 5.39 3.32 8.50
C ALA A 25 5.47 2.37 7.28
N ALA A 26 5.78 1.09 7.47
CA ALA A 26 5.78 0.16 6.34
C ALA A 26 4.34 -0.29 6.03
N GLU A 27 3.78 0.21 4.92
CA GLU A 27 2.42 -0.07 4.47
C GLU A 27 2.36 -1.29 3.54
N VAL A 28 3.46 -1.61 2.87
CA VAL A 28 3.57 -2.71 1.90
C VAL A 28 4.99 -3.27 1.88
N ALA A 29 5.13 -4.57 1.70
CA ALA A 29 6.41 -5.23 1.45
C ALA A 29 6.52 -5.67 -0.02
N LEU A 30 7.55 -5.22 -0.72
CA LEU A 30 7.89 -5.69 -2.06
C LEU A 30 9.04 -6.70 -1.96
N PHE A 31 8.84 -7.89 -2.51
CA PHE A 31 9.77 -9.00 -2.37
C PHE A 31 10.22 -9.55 -3.73
N SER A 32 11.53 -9.70 -3.89
CA SER A 32 12.16 -10.38 -5.02
C SER A 32 13.13 -11.42 -4.48
N GLY A 33 12.91 -12.69 -4.81
CA GLY A 33 13.69 -13.82 -4.30
C GLY A 33 12.99 -15.15 -4.55
N ASP A 34 13.47 -16.24 -3.97
CA ASP A 34 12.86 -17.57 -4.14
C ASP A 34 11.65 -17.80 -3.20
N ALA A 35 11.07 -19.01 -3.23
CA ALA A 35 9.93 -19.36 -2.37
C ALA A 35 10.30 -19.47 -0.88
N ARG A 36 11.52 -19.93 -0.57
CA ARG A 36 11.98 -20.11 0.81
C ARG A 36 12.19 -18.76 1.50
N ALA A 37 12.85 -17.84 0.82
CA ALA A 37 13.05 -16.47 1.28
C ALA A 37 11.71 -15.72 1.41
N LEU A 38 10.72 -16.01 0.56
CA LEU A 38 9.38 -15.44 0.72
C LEU A 38 8.70 -15.93 2.02
N LEU A 39 8.79 -17.22 2.34
CA LEU A 39 8.22 -17.75 3.58
C LEU A 39 8.90 -17.15 4.81
N GLN A 40 10.22 -16.96 4.76
CA GLN A 40 10.97 -16.29 5.83
C GLN A 40 10.51 -14.84 6.02
N LEU A 41 10.33 -14.10 4.92
CA LEU A 41 9.79 -12.74 4.96
C LEU A 41 8.38 -12.72 5.57
N GLN A 42 7.49 -13.61 5.15
CA GLN A 42 6.12 -13.66 5.66
C GLN A 42 6.07 -13.97 7.16
N ALA A 43 6.91 -14.91 7.64
CA ALA A 43 7.04 -15.19 9.06
C ALA A 43 7.52 -13.94 9.83
N ALA A 44 8.56 -13.26 9.33
CA ALA A 44 9.08 -12.05 9.97
C ALA A 44 8.08 -10.87 9.93
N LEU A 45 7.26 -10.75 8.88
CA LEU A 45 6.18 -9.77 8.81
C LEU A 45 5.07 -10.08 9.83
N ALA A 46 4.75 -11.35 10.05
CA ALA A 46 3.71 -11.78 11.00
C ALA A 46 4.08 -11.50 12.46
N GLU A 47 5.37 -11.52 12.80
CA GLU A 47 5.88 -11.19 14.14
C GLU A 47 5.92 -9.68 14.43
N ARG A 48 5.67 -8.82 13.43
CA ARG A 48 5.71 -7.37 13.64
C ARG A 48 4.48 -6.91 14.42
N PRO A 49 4.66 -6.00 15.41
CA PRO A 49 3.54 -5.33 16.02
C PRO A 49 2.87 -4.36 15.03
N GLY A 50 1.56 -4.19 15.16
CA GLY A 50 0.79 -3.19 14.39
C GLY A 50 -0.01 -3.79 13.25
N ALA A 51 -0.21 -3.00 12.19
CA ALA A 51 -1.03 -3.40 11.06
C ALA A 51 -0.39 -4.55 10.27
N VAL A 52 -1.22 -5.46 9.76
CA VAL A 52 -0.80 -6.50 8.83
C VAL A 52 -0.30 -5.84 7.55
N VAL A 53 0.94 -6.15 7.17
CA VAL A 53 1.57 -5.57 5.98
C VAL A 53 1.49 -6.58 4.83
N PRO A 54 0.79 -6.26 3.73
CA PRO A 54 0.73 -7.14 2.57
C PRO A 54 2.10 -7.26 1.91
N ALA A 55 2.43 -8.48 1.46
CA ALA A 55 3.66 -8.79 0.74
C ALA A 55 3.35 -9.12 -0.72
N TYR A 56 3.99 -8.41 -1.65
CA TYR A 56 3.82 -8.62 -3.09
C TYR A 56 5.14 -9.05 -3.74
N ARG A 57 5.03 -10.00 -4.67
CA ARG A 57 6.15 -10.40 -5.53
C ARG A 57 6.48 -9.26 -6.50
N TRP A 58 7.76 -8.94 -6.60
CA TRP A 58 8.32 -8.03 -7.59
C TRP A 58 9.16 -8.84 -8.57
N ASP A 59 8.80 -8.83 -9.85
CA ASP A 59 9.44 -9.61 -10.91
C ASP A 59 10.42 -8.81 -11.78
N GLY A 60 10.62 -7.51 -11.48
CA GLY A 60 11.49 -6.63 -12.25
C GLY A 60 10.73 -5.66 -13.17
N ASN A 61 9.46 -5.92 -13.47
CA ASN A 61 8.63 -5.07 -14.30
C ASN A 61 7.76 -4.11 -13.46
N ALA A 62 7.06 -3.19 -14.14
CA ALA A 62 6.07 -2.34 -13.50
C ALA A 62 5.00 -3.22 -12.84
N THR A 63 5.11 -3.41 -11.53
CA THR A 63 4.03 -3.99 -10.74
C THR A 63 2.83 -3.06 -10.89
N PRO A 64 1.59 -3.56 -11.01
CA PRO A 64 0.41 -2.71 -10.95
C PRO A 64 0.56 -1.73 -9.78
N LEU A 65 0.13 -0.47 -9.92
CA LEU A 65 0.27 0.51 -8.83
C LEU A 65 -0.74 0.27 -7.69
N LEU A 66 -1.82 -0.46 -7.97
CA LEU A 66 -2.87 -0.82 -7.00
C LEU A 66 -2.36 -1.35 -5.64
N PRO A 67 -1.35 -2.24 -5.57
CA PRO A 67 -0.78 -2.77 -4.32
C PRO A 67 0.00 -1.74 -3.49
N ILE A 68 0.32 -0.56 -4.03
CA ILE A 68 1.18 0.44 -3.38
C ILE A 68 0.50 1.81 -3.22
N VAL A 69 -0.82 1.86 -3.39
CA VAL A 69 -1.66 3.04 -3.13
C VAL A 69 -2.66 2.73 -2.04
N VAL A 70 -3.06 3.76 -1.29
CA VAL A 70 -4.13 3.66 -0.29
C VAL A 70 -5.40 4.27 -0.86
N GLU A 71 -6.47 3.48 -0.88
CA GLU A 71 -7.78 3.98 -1.24
C GLU A 71 -8.33 4.91 -0.15
N ARG A 72 -8.92 6.04 -0.56
CA ARG A 72 -9.62 6.95 0.33
C ARG A 72 -10.99 7.29 -0.25
N SER A 73 -12.04 6.83 0.42
CA SER A 73 -13.43 7.17 0.07
C SER A 73 -13.88 8.43 0.82
N ILE A 74 -14.49 9.37 0.09
CA ILE A 74 -15.04 10.61 0.64
C ILE A 74 -16.49 10.70 0.20
N SER A 75 -17.41 10.71 1.17
CA SER A 75 -18.84 10.93 0.92
C SER A 75 -19.22 12.34 1.35
N VAL A 76 -19.71 13.13 0.40
CA VAL A 76 -20.16 14.51 0.65
C VAL A 76 -21.67 14.55 0.56
N ASN A 77 -22.33 14.94 1.65
CA ASN A 77 -23.75 15.24 1.60
C ASN A 77 -23.97 16.56 0.85
N THR A 78 -24.23 16.46 -0.46
CA THR A 78 -24.44 17.61 -1.34
C THR A 78 -25.75 18.35 -1.06
N ALA A 79 -26.68 17.74 -0.31
CA ALA A 79 -27.94 18.35 0.10
C ALA A 79 -27.89 18.95 1.53
N ALA A 80 -26.72 18.97 2.18
CA ALA A 80 -26.59 19.42 3.56
C ALA A 80 -27.08 20.86 3.81
N ALA A 81 -27.03 21.73 2.79
CA ALA A 81 -27.57 23.09 2.85
C ALA A 81 -29.12 23.17 2.78
N GLY A 82 -29.82 22.03 2.75
CA GLY A 82 -31.28 21.94 2.75
C GLY A 82 -31.92 21.81 1.37
N GLY A 83 -31.14 21.67 0.30
CA GLY A 83 -31.64 21.46 -1.05
C GLY A 83 -30.62 20.75 -1.94
N ASN A 84 -31.09 19.99 -2.93
CA ASN A 84 -30.25 19.30 -3.90
C ASN A 84 -30.30 20.05 -5.23
N ALA A 85 -29.25 20.83 -5.52
CA ALA A 85 -29.17 21.64 -6.72
C ALA A 85 -29.34 20.82 -8.02
N SER A 86 -28.81 19.60 -8.08
CA SER A 86 -28.96 18.73 -9.26
C SER A 86 -30.42 18.30 -9.47
N LEU A 87 -31.18 18.07 -8.40
CA LEU A 87 -32.61 17.75 -8.51
C LEU A 87 -33.45 18.96 -8.95
N MET A 88 -33.04 20.18 -8.62
CA MET A 88 -33.76 21.40 -9.01
C MET A 88 -33.68 21.70 -10.52
N ALA A 89 -32.77 21.03 -11.25
CA ALA A 89 -32.53 21.22 -12.68
C ALA A 89 -33.11 20.10 -13.56
N LEU A 90 -33.88 19.16 -12.99
CA LEU A 90 -34.54 18.09 -13.74
C LEU A 90 -35.93 18.58 -14.21
N ASP A 91 -36.25 18.31 -15.48
CA ASP A 91 -37.56 18.55 -16.11
C ASP A 91 -38.46 17.30 -16.07
#